data_AF-A0A1B9R316-F1
#
_entry.id   AF-A0A1B9R316-F1
#
_cell.length_a   1.000
_cell.length_b   1.000
_cell.length_c   1.000
_cell.angle_alpha   90.00
_cell.angle_beta   90.00
_cell.angle_gamma   90.00
#
_symmetry.space_group_name_H-M   'P 1'
#
loop_
_entity.id
_entity.type
_entity.pdbx_description
1 polymer ?
#
loop_
_entity_poly.entity_id
_entity_poly.type
_entity_poly.pdbx_seq_one_letter_code
_entity_poly.pdbx_strand_id
1 'polypeptide(L)'
;GTKLKLNVLLTLIAFVFLGYQGISGMQTSASYIEDLYSQGMQHTIRTSKVIDELGNARSALLLSFQHDPSSNTASMHDHPIEFHITQIENSLETLHHIIDNELLQSDLASDEEQVVNSLAQVLDDITTQGFLPAIAKLKSGDYYAANILLLQQINPKFQQAYQHAEQFFSMQVEEGRKSFEQAEANSERFIWVVSTITIISLLVIISMSLLVIKRVNHAVTELKERSEKIAAGDLTQRLDASGDDEFSHIAKSVNRIVTSFRHVVQTNRNSIGQLARSAEENSAVAMQTKENIMTQQSRTEQVATAINQFTATVHEVAQSASSAADASEQADAAAANGQQVVMDSVTMIESLSQEMQESVESMHQLAKHSEEIGSVVDVIQGISEQTNLL
;
A
#
# COMPACT_ATOMS: atom_id res chain seq x y z
N GLY A 1 4.71 -7.27 4.95
CA GLY A 1 4.81 -6.77 6.34
C GLY A 1 5.40 -7.69 7.44
N THR A 2 4.82 -8.85 7.75
CA THR A 2 5.04 -9.60 9.03
C THR A 2 6.47 -10.09 9.28
N LYS A 3 7.18 -10.58 8.25
CA LYS A 3 8.56 -11.09 8.39
C LYS A 3 9.58 -9.98 8.68
N LEU A 4 9.36 -8.77 8.17
CA LEU A 4 10.22 -7.61 8.44
C LEU A 4 10.02 -7.11 9.87
N LYS A 5 8.76 -7.02 10.32
CA LYS A 5 8.43 -6.66 11.72
C LYS A 5 9.03 -7.66 12.71
N LEU A 6 8.96 -8.96 12.40
CA LEU A 6 9.60 -10.00 13.21
C LEU A 6 11.12 -9.82 13.30
N ASN A 7 11.77 -9.45 12.19
CA ASN A 7 13.23 -9.24 12.18
C ASN A 7 13.64 -8.01 13.01
N VAL A 8 12.92 -6.90 12.87
CA VAL A 8 13.13 -5.71 13.70
C VAL A 8 12.93 -6.03 15.18
N LEU A 9 11.89 -6.82 15.52
CA LEU A 9 11.63 -7.26 16.89
C LEU A 9 12.76 -8.14 17.44
N LEU A 10 13.22 -9.14 16.68
CA LEU A 10 14.32 -10.02 17.10
C LEU A 10 15.62 -9.24 17.31
N THR A 11 15.89 -8.27 16.44
CA THR A 11 17.06 -7.39 16.55
C THR A 11 16.99 -6.55 17.83
N LEU A 12 15.82 -5.95 18.12
CA LEU A 12 15.58 -5.21 19.36
C LEU A 12 15.78 -6.09 20.61
N ILE A 13 15.23 -7.30 20.61
CA ILE A 13 15.39 -8.26 21.72
C ILE A 13 16.87 -8.59 21.93
N ALA A 14 17.63 -8.82 20.85
CA ALA A 14 19.06 -9.10 20.94
C ALA A 14 19.84 -7.93 21.55
N PHE A 15 19.56 -6.68 21.15
CA PHE A 15 20.19 -5.49 21.73
C PHE A 15 19.85 -5.30 23.20
N VAL A 16 18.59 -5.49 23.59
CA VAL A 16 18.17 -5.40 25.00
C VAL A 16 18.85 -6.48 25.83
N PHE A 17 18.94 -7.70 25.32
CA PHE A 17 19.61 -8.80 26.00
C PHE A 17 21.12 -8.55 26.17
N LEU A 18 21.80 -8.07 25.12
CA LEU A 18 23.21 -7.68 25.19
C LEU A 18 23.44 -6.53 26.18
N GLY A 19 22.56 -5.53 26.18
CA GLY A 19 22.61 -4.42 27.13
C GLY A 19 22.45 -4.88 28.58
N TYR A 20 21.49 -5.78 28.83
CA TYR A 20 21.27 -6.37 30.16
C TYR A 20 22.49 -7.16 30.64
N GLN A 21 23.06 -8.02 29.79
CA GLN A 21 24.28 -8.76 30.11
C GLN A 21 25.45 -7.80 30.39
N GLY A 22 25.62 -6.77 29.57
CA GLY A 22 26.62 -5.70 29.76
C GLY A 22 26.55 -5.09 31.15
N ILE A 23 25.36 -4.66 31.57
CA ILE A 23 25.14 -4.03 32.88
C ILE A 23 25.37 -5.04 34.02
N SER A 24 24.85 -6.25 33.89
CA SER A 24 25.02 -7.30 34.91
C SER A 24 26.49 -7.68 35.11
N GLY A 25 27.27 -7.77 34.02
CA GLY A 25 28.71 -8.03 34.08
C GLY A 25 29.45 -6.90 34.80
N MET A 26 29.16 -5.64 34.46
CA MET A 26 29.75 -4.48 35.14
C MET A 26 29.41 -4.41 36.63
N GLN A 27 28.17 -4.71 37.01
CA GLN A 27 27.76 -4.76 38.42
C GLN A 27 28.51 -5.84 39.20
N THR A 28 28.71 -7.01 38.59
CA THR A 28 29.47 -8.11 39.21
C THR A 28 30.95 -7.75 39.36
N SER A 29 31.56 -7.13 38.36
CA SER A 29 32.94 -6.64 38.48
C SER A 29 33.08 -5.55 39.53
N ALA A 30 32.08 -4.66 39.66
CA ALA A 30 32.08 -3.62 40.68
C ALA A 30 32.02 -4.21 42.10
N SER A 31 31.17 -5.23 42.33
CA SER A 31 31.10 -5.89 43.64
C SER A 31 32.41 -6.58 44.01
N TYR A 32 33.09 -7.24 43.07
CA TYR A 32 34.41 -7.85 43.36
C TYR A 32 35.48 -6.81 43.76
N ILE A 33 35.46 -5.63 43.13
CA ILE A 33 36.39 -4.54 43.49
C ILE A 33 36.03 -3.98 44.87
N GLU A 34 34.73 -3.85 45.17
CA GLU A 34 34.25 -3.39 46.47
C GLU A 34 34.62 -4.35 47.61
N ASP A 35 34.44 -5.66 47.43
CA ASP A 35 34.83 -6.68 48.42
C ASP A 35 36.36 -6.69 48.65
N LEU A 36 37.14 -6.66 47.57
CA LEU A 36 38.61 -6.60 47.65
C LEU A 36 39.10 -5.36 48.42
N TYR A 37 38.43 -4.22 48.22
CA TYR A 37 38.77 -2.97 48.89
C TYR A 37 38.31 -2.95 50.35
N SER A 38 37.02 -3.22 50.59
CA SER A 38 36.35 -2.99 51.87
C SER A 38 36.66 -4.06 52.92
N GLN A 39 36.85 -5.30 52.49
CA GLN A 39 37.18 -6.42 53.37
C GLN A 39 38.69 -6.67 53.33
N GLY A 40 39.19 -7.20 52.21
CA GLY A 40 40.58 -7.68 52.08
C GLY A 40 41.65 -6.64 52.44
N MET A 41 41.69 -5.51 51.73
CA MET A 41 42.73 -4.49 51.96
C MET A 41 42.60 -3.79 53.32
N GLN A 42 41.38 -3.54 53.81
CA GLN A 42 41.19 -2.89 55.11
C GLN A 42 41.64 -3.79 56.26
N HIS A 43 41.36 -5.11 56.21
CA HIS A 43 41.85 -6.06 57.21
C HIS A 43 43.38 -6.10 57.27
N THR A 44 44.03 -6.11 56.10
CA THR A 44 45.49 -6.04 56.00
C THR A 44 46.05 -4.74 56.59
N ILE A 45 45.46 -3.59 56.26
CA ILE A 45 45.89 -2.29 56.78
C ILE A 45 45.75 -2.22 58.30
N ARG A 46 44.61 -2.67 58.84
CA ARG A 46 44.35 -2.69 60.29
C ARG A 46 45.34 -3.58 61.03
N THR A 47 45.56 -4.80 60.52
CA THR A 47 46.51 -5.75 61.13
C THR A 47 47.94 -5.19 61.11
N SER A 48 48.34 -4.56 60.01
CA SER A 48 49.64 -3.90 59.92
C SER A 48 49.79 -2.78 60.95
N LYS A 49 48.74 -1.97 61.18
CA LYS A 49 48.75 -0.93 62.21
C LYS A 49 48.84 -1.51 63.62
N VAL A 50 48.12 -2.60 63.92
CA VAL A 50 48.22 -3.30 65.22
C VAL A 50 49.66 -3.71 65.52
N ILE A 51 50.35 -4.28 64.54
CA ILE A 51 51.76 -4.68 64.70
C ILE A 51 52.70 -3.49 64.80
N ASP A 52 52.44 -2.41 64.06
CA ASP A 52 53.23 -1.17 64.13
C ASP A 52 53.11 -0.52 65.53
N GLU A 53 51.88 -0.41 66.07
CA GLU A 53 51.63 0.08 67.42
C GLU A 53 52.25 -0.81 68.50
N LEU A 54 52.18 -2.14 68.33
CA LEU A 54 52.87 -3.06 69.23
C LEU A 54 54.40 -2.86 69.19
N GLY A 55 54.95 -2.61 67.99
CA GLY A 55 56.35 -2.25 67.77
C GLY A 55 56.73 -0.93 68.43
N ASN A 56 55.87 0.08 68.32
CA ASN A 56 56.03 1.40 68.95
C ASN A 56 56.03 1.28 70.48
N ALA A 57 55.09 0.55 71.05
CA ALA A 57 55.03 0.26 72.49
C ALA A 57 56.33 -0.40 72.98
N ARG A 58 56.80 -1.43 72.26
CA ARG A 58 58.05 -2.13 72.60
C ARG A 58 59.28 -1.23 72.48
N SER A 59 59.32 -0.40 71.45
CA SER A 59 60.43 0.53 71.20
C SER A 59 60.48 1.64 72.26
N ALA A 60 59.34 2.21 72.64
CA ALA A 60 59.23 3.18 73.72
C ALA A 60 59.65 2.58 75.07
N LEU A 61 59.28 1.31 75.35
CA LEU A 61 59.77 0.59 76.52
C LEU A 61 61.29 0.42 76.51
N LEU A 62 61.88 0.02 75.39
CA LEU A 62 63.34 -0.08 75.26
C LEU A 62 64.04 1.26 75.47
N LEU A 63 63.51 2.35 74.90
CA LEU A 63 64.04 3.70 75.08
C LEU A 63 63.91 4.18 76.53
N SER A 64 62.88 3.74 77.25
CA SER A 64 62.69 4.11 78.65
C SER A 64 63.85 3.64 79.56
N PHE A 65 64.54 2.56 79.20
CA PHE A 65 65.71 2.08 79.95
C PHE A 65 66.91 3.02 79.86
N GLN A 66 66.93 3.96 78.91
CA GLN A 66 67.97 5.00 78.87
C GLN A 66 67.84 6.00 80.02
N HIS A 67 66.70 6.03 80.73
CA HIS A 67 66.52 6.82 81.95
C HIS A 67 67.06 6.13 83.22
N ASP A 68 67.60 4.92 83.13
CA ASP A 68 68.20 4.24 84.29
C ASP A 68 69.37 5.06 84.85
N PRO A 69 69.30 5.59 86.09
CA PRO A 69 70.35 6.43 86.66
C PRO A 69 71.71 5.74 86.80
N SER A 70 71.76 4.40 86.73
CA SER A 70 73.00 3.63 86.73
C SER A 70 73.74 3.69 85.38
N SER A 71 73.08 4.14 84.31
CA SER A 71 73.68 4.30 82.99
C SER A 71 74.48 5.61 82.88
N ASN A 72 75.69 5.51 82.30
CA ASN A 72 76.55 6.67 82.02
C ASN A 72 75.93 7.65 81.00
N THR A 73 74.89 7.23 80.27
CA THR A 73 74.23 8.07 79.25
C THR A 73 72.89 8.64 79.71
N ALA A 74 72.46 8.36 80.95
CA ALA A 74 71.13 8.77 81.43
C ALA A 74 70.91 10.29 81.39
N SER A 75 71.96 11.06 81.69
CA SER A 75 71.92 12.53 81.62
C SER A 75 71.90 13.09 80.19
N MET A 76 72.20 12.27 79.17
CA MET A 76 72.12 12.68 77.75
C MET A 76 70.70 12.54 77.18
N HIS A 77 69.83 11.81 77.86
CA HIS A 77 68.45 11.54 77.44
C HIS A 77 67.48 12.47 78.19
N ASP A 78 67.48 13.73 77.77
CA ASP A 78 66.90 14.86 78.51
C ASP A 78 65.41 15.09 78.22
N HIS A 79 64.56 14.24 78.79
CA HIS A 79 63.13 14.48 78.92
C HIS A 79 62.53 13.59 80.05
N PRO A 80 61.30 13.84 80.54
CA PRO A 80 60.67 12.99 81.55
C PRO A 80 60.39 11.57 81.03
N ILE A 81 60.53 10.55 81.89
CA ILE A 81 60.21 9.14 81.55
C ILE A 81 58.73 8.96 81.19
N GLU A 82 57.86 9.81 81.74
CA GLU A 82 56.43 9.88 81.43
C GLU A 82 56.17 10.01 79.93
N PHE A 83 57.09 10.60 79.16
CA PHE A 83 56.99 10.66 77.71
C PHE A 83 56.91 9.27 77.08
N HIS A 84 57.87 8.37 77.42
CA HIS A 84 57.87 7.00 76.90
C HIS A 84 56.71 6.20 77.47
N ILE A 85 56.38 6.36 78.74
CA ILE A 85 55.24 5.67 79.35
C ILE A 85 53.93 6.02 78.63
N THR A 86 53.71 7.31 78.36
CA THR A 86 52.52 7.78 77.63
C THR A 86 52.50 7.23 76.21
N GLN A 87 53.65 7.15 75.52
CA GLN A 87 53.73 6.52 74.20
C GLN A 87 53.35 5.04 74.26
N ILE A 88 53.82 4.30 75.26
CA ILE A 88 53.42 2.89 75.45
C ILE A 88 51.90 2.82 75.68
N GLU A 89 51.37 3.57 76.64
CA GLU A 89 49.95 3.55 77.00
C GLU A 89 49.06 3.89 75.77
N ASN A 90 49.39 4.93 75.01
CA ASN A 90 48.67 5.31 73.79
C ASN A 90 48.76 4.24 72.68
N SER A 91 49.92 3.62 72.49
CA SER A 91 50.10 2.57 71.48
C SER A 91 49.26 1.34 71.84
N LEU A 92 49.23 0.97 73.13
CA LEU A 92 48.41 -0.14 73.63
C LEU A 92 46.90 0.16 73.54
N GLU A 93 46.49 1.39 73.82
CA GLU A 93 45.10 1.80 73.63
C GLU A 93 44.70 1.75 72.15
N THR A 94 45.56 2.25 71.25
CA THR A 94 45.29 2.28 69.81
C THR A 94 45.23 0.88 69.22
N LEU A 95 46.18 -0.01 69.56
CA LEU A 95 46.16 -1.37 69.04
C LEU A 95 44.93 -2.15 69.51
N HIS A 96 44.50 -1.95 70.77
CA HIS A 96 43.31 -2.58 71.31
C HIS A 96 42.03 -2.01 70.69
N HIS A 97 42.00 -0.71 70.42
CA HIS A 97 40.91 -0.11 69.67
C HIS A 97 40.75 -0.74 68.28
N ILE A 98 41.86 -0.92 67.55
CA ILE A 98 41.84 -1.50 66.21
C ILE A 98 41.42 -2.98 66.25
N ILE A 99 41.98 -3.77 67.16
CA ILE A 99 41.66 -5.20 67.22
C ILE A 99 40.20 -5.44 67.64
N ASP A 100 39.72 -4.75 68.69
CA ASP A 100 38.41 -5.02 69.30
C ASP A 100 37.25 -4.37 68.54
N ASN A 101 37.44 -3.14 68.07
CA ASN A 101 36.36 -2.34 67.49
C ASN A 101 36.38 -2.30 65.97
N GLU A 102 37.50 -2.65 65.31
CA GLU A 102 37.59 -2.60 63.85
C GLU A 102 37.81 -3.97 63.19
N LEU A 103 38.68 -4.83 63.74
CA LEU A 103 38.98 -6.15 63.18
C LEU A 103 37.99 -7.21 63.65
N LEU A 104 37.76 -7.37 64.95
CA LEU A 104 36.80 -8.36 65.47
C LEU A 104 35.33 -8.02 65.15
N GLN A 105 35.05 -6.77 64.74
CA GLN A 105 33.72 -6.34 64.30
C GLN A 105 33.54 -6.37 62.77
N SER A 106 34.58 -6.71 62.01
CA SER A 106 34.47 -6.83 60.55
C SER A 106 33.96 -8.21 60.13
N ASP A 107 33.61 -8.34 58.86
CA ASP A 107 33.16 -9.60 58.29
C ASP A 107 34.38 -10.52 58.08
N LEU A 108 34.56 -11.50 58.96
CA LEU A 108 35.69 -12.44 58.94
C LEU A 108 35.18 -13.84 58.63
N ALA A 109 35.93 -14.59 57.82
CA ALA A 109 35.68 -16.01 57.67
C ALA A 109 35.93 -16.75 59.00
N SER A 110 35.35 -17.94 59.19
CA SER A 110 35.44 -18.64 60.49
C SER A 110 36.87 -18.97 60.92
N ASP A 111 37.74 -19.25 59.94
CA ASP A 111 39.17 -19.50 60.16
C ASP A 111 39.95 -18.21 60.41
N GLU A 112 39.60 -17.12 59.73
CA GLU A 112 40.15 -15.78 59.98
C GLU A 112 39.81 -15.28 61.39
N GLU A 113 38.54 -15.39 61.79
CA GLU A 113 38.05 -15.03 63.12
C GLU A 113 38.82 -15.78 64.21
N GLN A 114 39.16 -17.05 64.01
CA GLN A 114 39.95 -17.83 64.95
C GLN A 114 41.38 -17.26 65.12
N VAL A 115 42.03 -16.85 64.02
CA VAL A 115 43.38 -16.28 64.04
C VAL A 115 43.37 -14.89 64.68
N VAL A 116 42.38 -14.04 64.34
CA VAL A 116 42.22 -12.69 64.91
C VAL A 116 41.92 -12.77 66.41
N ASN A 117 41.07 -13.71 66.86
CA ASN A 117 40.86 -13.95 68.29
C ASN A 117 42.14 -14.41 69.01
N SER A 118 42.94 -15.26 68.37
CA SER A 118 44.23 -15.70 68.93
C SER A 118 45.21 -14.53 69.05
N LEU A 119 45.25 -13.65 68.03
CA LEU A 119 46.01 -12.41 68.06
C LEU A 119 45.54 -11.50 69.20
N ALA A 120 44.24 -11.25 69.32
CA ALA A 120 43.63 -10.42 70.37
C ALA A 120 43.99 -10.95 71.76
N GLN A 121 43.88 -12.27 71.98
CA GLN A 121 44.26 -12.89 73.25
C GLN A 121 45.75 -12.68 73.59
N VAL A 122 46.65 -12.80 72.62
CA VAL A 122 48.09 -12.55 72.83
C VAL A 122 48.35 -11.06 73.12
N LEU A 123 47.60 -10.15 72.48
CA LEU A 123 47.69 -8.70 72.72
C LEU A 123 47.17 -8.31 74.11
N ASP A 124 46.14 -8.99 74.61
CA ASP A 124 45.69 -8.87 75.99
C ASP A 124 46.73 -9.39 76.97
N ASP A 125 47.29 -10.56 76.71
CA ASP A 125 48.28 -11.20 77.58
C ASP A 125 49.62 -10.45 77.62
N ILE A 126 50.05 -9.83 76.51
CA ILE A 126 51.26 -9.02 76.47
C ILE A 126 51.06 -7.67 77.16
N THR A 127 49.86 -7.11 77.05
CA THR A 127 49.49 -5.87 77.75
C THR A 127 49.41 -6.08 79.26
N THR A 128 48.59 -7.05 79.70
CA THR A 128 48.26 -7.26 81.11
C THR A 128 49.40 -7.89 81.93
N GLN A 129 50.14 -8.83 81.34
CA GLN A 129 51.20 -9.55 82.05
C GLN A 129 52.61 -9.03 81.70
N GLY A 130 52.73 -8.19 80.66
CA GLY A 130 53.99 -7.65 80.19
C GLY A 130 54.10 -6.14 80.40
N PHE A 131 53.45 -5.36 79.52
CA PHE A 131 53.61 -3.90 79.49
C PHE A 131 53.11 -3.20 80.76
N LEU A 132 51.92 -3.54 81.28
CA LEU A 132 51.39 -2.87 82.48
C LEU A 132 52.28 -3.10 83.72
N PRO A 133 52.73 -4.34 84.02
CA PRO A 133 53.73 -4.56 85.07
C PRO A 133 55.05 -3.84 84.80
N ALA A 134 55.52 -3.80 83.55
CA ALA A 134 56.77 -3.13 83.19
C ALA A 134 56.68 -1.61 83.42
N ILE A 135 55.58 -0.98 83.02
CA ILE A 135 55.27 0.42 83.30
C ILE A 135 55.25 0.67 84.80
N ALA A 136 54.60 -0.19 85.59
CA ALA A 136 54.56 -0.05 87.05
C ALA A 136 55.98 -0.09 87.66
N LYS A 137 56.86 -0.96 87.14
CA LYS A 137 58.26 -1.05 87.55
C LYS A 137 59.06 0.19 87.17
N LEU A 138 58.90 0.71 85.95
CA LEU A 138 59.49 1.98 85.52
C LEU A 138 59.04 3.15 86.41
N LYS A 139 57.74 3.26 86.71
CA LYS A 139 57.18 4.29 87.61
C LYS A 139 57.78 4.22 89.03
N SER A 140 58.20 3.03 89.47
CA SER A 140 58.90 2.83 90.76
C SER A 140 60.43 2.97 90.69
N GLY A 141 61.00 3.24 89.51
CA GLY A 141 62.45 3.34 89.29
C GLY A 141 63.18 1.99 89.20
N ASP A 142 62.47 0.87 89.10
CA ASP A 142 63.02 -0.48 89.03
C ASP A 142 63.20 -0.92 87.56
N TYR A 143 64.19 -0.32 86.89
CA TYR A 143 64.48 -0.57 85.47
C TYR A 143 64.92 -2.02 85.19
N TYR A 144 65.64 -2.64 86.13
CA TYR A 144 66.08 -4.02 86.00
C TYR A 144 64.89 -4.99 85.96
N ALA A 145 63.91 -4.85 86.87
CA ALA A 145 62.71 -5.69 86.85
C ALA A 145 61.85 -5.44 85.61
N ALA A 146 61.73 -4.18 85.15
CA ALA A 146 61.05 -3.85 83.90
C ALA A 146 61.74 -4.52 82.68
N ASN A 147 63.08 -4.58 82.66
CA ASN A 147 63.82 -5.26 81.61
C ASN A 147 63.66 -6.80 81.68
N ILE A 148 63.56 -7.39 82.87
CA ILE A 148 63.21 -8.81 83.01
C ILE A 148 61.83 -9.08 82.39
N LEU A 149 60.84 -8.24 82.65
CA LEU A 149 59.50 -8.36 82.06
C LEU A 149 59.55 -8.22 80.53
N LEU A 150 60.38 -7.30 80.00
CA LEU A 150 60.61 -7.23 78.56
C LEU A 150 61.14 -8.56 78.01
N LEU A 151 62.17 -9.12 78.62
CA LEU A 151 62.85 -10.32 78.11
C LEU A 151 62.00 -11.59 78.27
N GLN A 152 61.30 -11.75 79.39
CA GLN A 152 60.61 -12.99 79.75
C GLN A 152 59.13 -13.00 79.39
N GLN A 153 58.45 -11.84 79.36
CA GLN A 153 57.01 -11.75 79.11
C GLN A 153 56.71 -11.10 77.76
N ILE A 154 57.31 -9.95 77.48
CA ILE A 154 56.96 -9.15 76.29
C ILE A 154 57.58 -9.76 75.03
N ASN A 155 58.89 -10.01 74.99
CA ASN A 155 59.56 -10.51 73.78
C ASN A 155 58.96 -11.83 73.24
N PRO A 156 58.66 -12.86 74.06
CA PRO A 156 58.04 -14.08 73.57
C PRO A 156 56.63 -13.86 73.01
N LYS A 157 55.80 -13.07 73.70
CA LYS A 157 54.43 -12.76 73.25
C LYS A 157 54.40 -11.83 72.05
N PHE A 158 55.37 -10.92 71.94
CA PHE A 158 55.55 -10.07 70.75
C PHE A 158 55.79 -10.95 69.51
N GLN A 159 56.63 -11.99 69.65
CA GLN A 159 56.86 -12.94 68.57
C GLN A 159 55.58 -13.72 68.21
N GLN A 160 54.79 -14.15 69.21
CA GLN A 160 53.51 -14.84 68.98
C GLN A 160 52.49 -13.93 68.28
N ALA A 161 52.37 -12.67 68.71
CA ALA A 161 51.50 -11.69 68.06
C ALA A 161 51.90 -11.48 66.60
N TYR A 162 53.21 -11.36 66.33
CA TYR A 162 53.71 -11.24 64.96
C TYR A 162 53.38 -12.47 64.11
N GLN A 163 53.48 -13.69 64.67
CA GLN A 163 53.13 -14.93 63.97
C GLN A 163 51.64 -15.01 63.64
N HIS A 164 50.76 -14.64 64.56
CA HIS A 164 49.32 -14.61 64.28
C HIS A 164 48.96 -13.54 63.25
N ALA A 165 49.58 -12.35 63.32
CA ALA A 165 49.38 -11.30 62.33
C ALA A 165 49.91 -11.70 60.94
N GLU A 166 51.07 -12.37 60.87
CA GLU A 166 51.62 -12.90 59.61
C GLU A 166 50.72 -13.99 59.04
N GLN A 167 50.20 -14.88 59.88
CA GLN A 167 49.24 -15.90 59.48
C GLN A 167 47.98 -15.25 58.89
N PHE A 168 47.38 -14.29 59.59
CA PHE A 168 46.20 -13.57 59.09
C PHE A 168 46.50 -12.80 57.79
N PHE A 169 47.65 -12.13 57.70
CA PHE A 169 48.10 -11.46 56.48
C PHE A 169 48.19 -12.45 55.30
N SER A 170 48.74 -13.63 55.51
CA SER A 170 48.84 -14.66 54.48
C SER A 170 47.47 -15.17 54.01
N MET A 171 46.47 -15.21 54.92
CA MET A 171 45.09 -15.56 54.60
C MET A 171 44.45 -14.49 53.71
N GLN A 172 44.57 -13.19 54.07
CA GLN A 172 44.06 -12.10 53.23
C GLN A 172 44.69 -12.06 51.84
N VAL A 173 45.99 -12.34 51.72
CA VAL A 173 46.68 -12.39 50.41
C VAL A 173 46.15 -13.54 49.56
N GLU A 174 45.97 -14.72 50.15
CA GLU A 174 45.47 -15.89 49.43
C GLU A 174 43.99 -15.75 49.05
N GLU A 175 43.17 -15.15 49.91
CA GLU A 175 41.79 -14.77 49.61
C GLU A 175 41.75 -13.76 48.46
N GLY A 176 42.53 -12.69 48.53
CA GLY A 176 42.64 -11.70 47.46
C GLY A 176 43.06 -12.31 46.13
N ARG A 177 44.02 -13.26 46.14
CA ARG A 177 44.45 -14.02 44.95
C ARG A 177 43.30 -14.85 44.37
N LYS A 178 42.58 -15.62 45.21
CA LYS A 178 41.45 -16.43 44.76
C LYS A 178 40.32 -15.57 44.19
N SER A 179 39.99 -14.46 44.85
CA SER A 179 38.98 -13.52 44.39
C SER A 179 39.36 -12.88 43.06
N PHE A 180 40.65 -12.54 42.87
CA PHE A 180 41.16 -12.04 41.59
C PHE A 180 41.06 -13.09 40.47
N GLU A 181 41.51 -14.33 40.72
CA GLU A 181 41.42 -15.44 39.74
C GLU A 181 39.97 -15.76 39.36
N GLN A 182 39.05 -15.71 40.32
CA GLN A 182 37.61 -15.88 40.06
C GLN A 182 37.05 -14.73 39.23
N ALA A 183 37.41 -13.48 39.55
CA ALA A 183 36.99 -12.32 38.79
C ALA A 183 37.50 -12.37 37.33
N GLU A 184 38.76 -12.79 37.12
CA GLU A 184 39.34 -12.99 35.79
C GLU A 184 38.60 -14.08 35.01
N ALA A 185 38.41 -15.26 35.60
CA ALA A 185 37.69 -16.37 34.95
C ALA A 185 36.23 -16.00 34.63
N ASN A 186 35.56 -15.25 35.51
CA ASN A 186 34.20 -14.76 35.26
C ASN A 186 34.16 -13.70 34.16
N SER A 187 35.16 -12.82 34.09
CA SER A 187 35.32 -11.84 33.01
C SER A 187 35.55 -12.53 31.66
N GLU A 188 36.42 -13.56 31.60
CA GLU A 188 36.64 -14.34 30.39
C GLU A 188 35.36 -15.05 29.92
N ARG A 189 34.65 -15.72 30.84
CA ARG A 189 33.36 -16.35 30.53
C ARG A 189 32.34 -15.34 30.02
N PHE A 190 32.27 -14.17 30.64
CA PHE A 190 31.41 -13.08 30.24
C PHE A 190 31.72 -12.63 28.80
N ILE A 191 32.99 -12.38 28.47
CA ILE A 191 33.44 -12.02 27.13
C ILE A 191 33.02 -13.09 26.11
N TRP A 192 33.27 -14.37 26.42
CA TRP A 192 32.89 -15.48 25.52
C TRP A 192 31.38 -15.57 25.27
N VAL A 193 30.56 -15.42 26.30
CA VAL A 193 29.09 -15.44 26.18
C VAL A 193 28.62 -14.28 25.32
N VAL A 194 29.09 -13.05 25.60
CA VAL A 194 28.72 -11.85 24.83
C VAL A 194 29.18 -11.95 23.38
N SER A 195 30.41 -12.39 23.11
CA SER A 195 30.93 -12.60 21.76
C SER A 195 30.12 -13.62 20.98
N THR A 196 29.78 -14.76 21.59
CA THR A 196 28.97 -15.82 20.95
C THR A 196 27.58 -15.31 20.58
N ILE A 197 26.90 -14.63 21.51
CA ILE A 197 25.58 -14.05 21.27
C ILE A 197 25.64 -12.97 20.18
N THR A 198 26.68 -12.16 20.17
CA THR A 198 26.90 -11.13 19.13
C THR A 198 27.06 -11.76 17.75
N ILE A 199 27.88 -12.81 17.64
CA ILE A 199 28.10 -13.54 16.37
C ILE A 199 26.79 -14.18 15.88
N ILE A 200 26.06 -14.88 16.77
CA ILE A 200 24.78 -15.51 16.42
C ILE A 200 23.77 -14.45 15.95
N SER A 201 23.66 -13.34 16.68
CA SER A 201 22.77 -12.24 16.31
C SER A 201 23.12 -11.67 14.94
N LEU A 202 24.41 -11.47 14.65
CA LEU A 202 24.89 -10.99 13.35
C LEU A 202 24.55 -11.99 12.23
N LEU A 203 24.76 -13.29 12.45
CA LEU A 203 24.42 -14.34 11.49
C LEU A 203 22.91 -14.37 11.18
N VAL A 204 22.06 -14.24 12.19
CA VAL A 204 20.60 -14.18 12.03
C VAL A 204 20.21 -12.94 11.22
N ILE A 205 20.75 -11.76 11.55
CA ILE A 205 20.49 -10.51 10.82
C ILE A 205 20.92 -10.64 9.35
N ILE A 206 22.11 -11.15 9.07
CA ILE A 206 22.63 -11.34 7.70
C ILE A 206 21.76 -12.34 6.94
N SER A 207 21.52 -13.53 7.49
CA SER A 207 20.72 -14.57 6.85
C SER A 207 19.32 -14.08 6.51
N MET A 208 18.66 -13.42 7.46
CA MET A 208 17.31 -12.90 7.25
C MET A 208 17.28 -11.75 6.22
N SER A 209 18.30 -10.89 6.21
CA SER A 209 18.45 -9.81 5.22
C SER A 209 18.59 -10.39 3.81
N LEU A 210 19.42 -11.43 3.64
CA LEU A 210 19.59 -12.12 2.35
C LEU A 210 18.27 -12.76 1.87
N LEU A 211 17.49 -13.35 2.78
CA LEU A 211 16.17 -13.92 2.44
C LEU A 211 15.18 -12.85 1.98
N VAL A 212 15.14 -11.70 2.66
CA VAL A 212 14.28 -10.56 2.27
C VAL A 212 14.71 -10.02 0.90
N ILE A 213 16.02 -9.76 0.70
CA ILE A 213 16.55 -9.26 -0.57
C ILE A 213 16.22 -10.22 -1.71
N LYS A 214 16.44 -11.53 -1.53
CA LYS A 214 16.14 -12.54 -2.55
C LYS A 214 14.64 -12.55 -2.90
N ARG A 215 13.77 -12.47 -1.90
CA ARG A 215 12.31 -12.49 -2.11
C ARG A 215 11.81 -11.22 -2.80
N VAL A 216 12.31 -10.06 -2.40
CA VAL A 216 11.97 -8.77 -3.02
C VAL A 216 12.45 -8.74 -4.47
N ASN A 217 13.71 -9.10 -4.72
CA ASN A 217 14.25 -9.12 -6.08
C ASN A 217 13.45 -10.06 -6.99
N HIS A 218 13.09 -11.25 -6.51
CA HIS A 218 12.27 -12.18 -7.29
C HIS A 218 10.89 -11.57 -7.64
N ALA A 219 10.18 -11.01 -6.67
CA ALA A 219 8.87 -10.41 -6.90
C ALA A 219 8.94 -9.19 -7.84
N VAL A 220 9.98 -8.36 -7.71
CA VAL A 220 10.21 -7.20 -8.58
C VAL A 220 10.55 -7.64 -10.01
N THR A 221 11.42 -8.65 -10.17
CA THR A 221 11.76 -9.19 -11.50
C THR A 221 10.55 -9.81 -12.17
N GLU A 222 9.75 -10.60 -11.46
CA GLU A 222 8.53 -11.18 -12.01
C GLU A 222 7.53 -10.09 -12.43
N LEU A 223 7.31 -9.09 -11.57
CA LEU A 223 6.45 -7.96 -11.89
C LEU A 223 6.93 -7.22 -13.14
N LYS A 224 8.23 -6.98 -13.27
CA LYS A 224 8.84 -6.35 -14.45
C LYS A 224 8.61 -7.17 -15.71
N GLU A 225 9.04 -8.44 -15.72
CA GLU A 225 8.99 -9.30 -16.92
C GLU A 225 7.56 -9.52 -17.41
N ARG A 226 6.61 -9.74 -16.49
CA ARG A 226 5.19 -9.92 -16.86
C ARG A 226 4.58 -8.62 -17.36
N SER A 227 4.89 -7.50 -16.73
CA SER A 227 4.37 -6.19 -17.16
C SER A 227 4.90 -5.79 -18.54
N GLU A 228 6.17 -6.07 -18.85
CA GLU A 228 6.74 -5.84 -20.18
C GLU A 228 6.00 -6.65 -21.27
N LYS A 229 5.67 -7.92 -20.99
CA LYS A 229 4.88 -8.76 -21.92
C LYS A 229 3.44 -8.26 -22.10
N ILE A 230 2.81 -7.81 -21.02
CA ILE A 230 1.47 -7.19 -21.07
C ILE A 230 1.52 -5.91 -21.91
N ALA A 231 2.53 -5.07 -21.70
CA ALA A 231 2.73 -3.83 -22.46
C ALA A 231 2.99 -4.10 -23.95
N ALA A 232 3.65 -5.22 -24.28
CA ALA A 232 3.82 -5.70 -25.66
C ALA A 232 2.55 -6.29 -26.29
N GLY A 233 1.43 -6.33 -25.56
CA GLY A 233 0.12 -6.77 -26.07
C GLY A 233 -0.26 -8.21 -25.72
N ASP A 234 0.57 -8.96 -24.99
CA ASP A 234 0.21 -10.30 -24.52
C ASP A 234 -0.67 -10.22 -23.26
N LEU A 235 -1.98 -10.09 -23.50
CA LEU A 235 -2.99 -10.03 -22.44
C LEU A 235 -3.31 -11.42 -21.82
N THR A 236 -2.62 -12.49 -22.23
CA THR A 236 -2.76 -13.81 -21.60
C THR A 236 -1.97 -13.93 -20.31
N GLN A 237 -0.93 -13.09 -20.14
CA GLN A 237 -0.10 -13.07 -18.95
C GLN A 237 -0.89 -12.75 -17.69
N ARG A 238 -0.54 -13.40 -16.58
CA ARG A 238 -1.05 -13.13 -15.24
C ARG A 238 0.11 -13.09 -14.27
N LEU A 239 0.02 -12.21 -13.28
CA LEU A 239 0.95 -12.19 -12.16
C LEU A 239 0.43 -13.07 -11.03
N ASP A 240 1.36 -13.73 -10.33
CA ASP A 240 1.00 -14.47 -9.12
C ASP A 240 0.50 -13.51 -8.02
N ALA A 241 -0.70 -13.79 -7.55
CA ALA A 241 -1.41 -13.02 -6.54
C ALA A 241 -1.71 -13.85 -5.28
N SER A 242 -1.07 -15.01 -5.13
CA SER A 242 -1.26 -15.94 -4.01
C SER A 242 -0.73 -15.41 -2.67
N GLY A 243 0.18 -14.45 -2.68
CA GLY A 243 0.77 -13.87 -1.47
C GLY A 243 -0.18 -12.97 -0.67
N ASP A 244 0.26 -12.62 0.53
CA ASP A 244 -0.40 -11.67 1.43
C ASP A 244 0.55 -10.51 1.78
N ASP A 245 1.15 -9.93 0.74
CA ASP A 245 2.07 -8.81 0.85
C ASP A 245 1.80 -7.74 -0.20
N GLU A 246 2.54 -6.66 -0.09
CA GLU A 246 2.37 -5.46 -0.90
C GLU A 246 2.49 -5.79 -2.41
N PHE A 247 3.27 -6.81 -2.78
CA PHE A 247 3.42 -7.25 -4.17
C PHE A 247 2.20 -8.04 -4.67
N SER A 248 1.56 -8.85 -3.83
CA SER A 248 0.34 -9.56 -4.24
C SER A 248 -0.84 -8.60 -4.48
N HIS A 249 -0.93 -7.50 -3.72
CA HIS A 249 -1.91 -6.44 -3.98
C HIS A 249 -1.68 -5.74 -5.32
N ILE A 250 -0.42 -5.48 -5.68
CA ILE A 250 -0.05 -4.93 -6.99
C ILE A 250 -0.41 -5.94 -8.10
N ALA A 251 -0.05 -7.22 -7.93
CA ALA A 251 -0.37 -8.28 -8.88
C ALA A 251 -1.89 -8.39 -9.15
N LYS A 252 -2.73 -8.35 -8.10
CA LYS A 252 -4.19 -8.32 -8.22
C LYS A 252 -4.67 -7.13 -9.05
N SER A 253 -4.11 -5.95 -8.79
CA SER A 253 -4.47 -4.71 -9.50
C SER A 253 -4.11 -4.77 -10.98
N VAL A 254 -2.91 -5.25 -11.31
CA VAL A 254 -2.46 -5.42 -12.70
C VAL A 254 -3.30 -6.49 -13.42
N ASN A 255 -3.59 -7.62 -12.78
CA ASN A 255 -4.48 -8.65 -13.34
C ASN A 255 -5.89 -8.10 -13.65
N ARG A 256 -6.41 -7.18 -12.82
CA ARG A 256 -7.68 -6.49 -13.08
C ARG A 256 -7.59 -5.60 -14.32
N ILE A 257 -6.51 -4.82 -14.45
CA ILE A 257 -6.24 -3.99 -15.65
C ILE A 257 -6.21 -4.84 -16.91
N VAL A 258 -5.46 -5.96 -16.90
CA VAL A 258 -5.35 -6.87 -18.04
C VAL A 258 -6.72 -7.45 -18.41
N THR A 259 -7.54 -7.81 -17.42
CA THR A 259 -8.89 -8.33 -17.64
C THR A 259 -9.80 -7.29 -18.29
N SER A 260 -9.79 -6.06 -17.81
CA SER A 260 -10.52 -4.94 -18.43
C SER A 260 -10.05 -4.67 -19.85
N PHE A 261 -8.74 -4.68 -20.10
CA PHE A 261 -8.18 -4.50 -21.45
C PHE A 261 -8.64 -5.59 -22.41
N ARG A 262 -8.65 -6.86 -21.98
CA ARG A 262 -9.19 -7.97 -22.80
C ARG A 262 -10.65 -7.74 -23.17
N HIS A 263 -11.45 -7.25 -22.23
CA HIS A 263 -12.86 -6.96 -22.49
C HIS A 263 -13.00 -5.86 -23.56
N VAL A 264 -12.24 -4.77 -23.45
CA VAL A 264 -12.22 -3.70 -24.46
C VAL A 264 -11.82 -4.22 -25.83
N VAL A 265 -10.75 -5.03 -25.92
CA VAL A 265 -10.31 -5.64 -27.19
C VAL A 265 -11.38 -6.55 -27.78
N GLN A 266 -12.07 -7.35 -26.96
CA GLN A 266 -13.15 -8.22 -27.41
C GLN A 266 -14.34 -7.41 -27.94
N THR A 267 -14.77 -6.38 -27.21
CA THR A 267 -15.85 -5.48 -27.64
C THR A 267 -15.49 -4.78 -28.95
N ASN A 268 -14.25 -4.31 -29.09
CA ASN A 268 -13.79 -3.70 -30.33
C ASN A 268 -13.81 -4.68 -31.52
N ARG A 269 -13.38 -5.93 -31.33
CA ARG A 269 -13.49 -6.99 -32.35
C ARG A 269 -14.94 -7.24 -32.77
N ASN A 270 -15.85 -7.29 -31.81
CA ASN A 270 -17.28 -7.46 -32.10
C ASN A 270 -17.84 -6.27 -32.90
N SER A 271 -17.49 -5.04 -32.53
CA SER A 271 -17.88 -3.83 -33.27
C SER A 271 -17.34 -3.80 -34.70
N ILE A 272 -16.08 -4.19 -34.91
CA ILE A 272 -15.48 -4.32 -36.25
C ILE A 272 -16.25 -5.37 -37.08
N GLY A 273 -16.60 -6.51 -36.48
CA GLY A 273 -17.41 -7.53 -37.16
C GLY A 273 -18.82 -7.05 -37.53
N GLN A 274 -19.45 -6.23 -36.68
CA GLN A 274 -20.73 -5.60 -37.00
C GLN A 274 -20.59 -4.59 -38.13
N LEU A 275 -19.55 -3.75 -38.11
CA LEU A 275 -19.26 -2.80 -39.18
C LEU A 275 -19.04 -3.50 -40.53
N ALA A 276 -18.30 -4.61 -40.54
CA ALA A 276 -18.09 -5.40 -41.75
C ALA A 276 -19.41 -5.93 -42.35
N ARG A 277 -20.30 -6.47 -41.51
CA ARG A 277 -21.63 -6.91 -41.95
C ARG A 277 -22.49 -5.77 -42.50
N SER A 278 -22.51 -4.62 -41.84
CA SER A 278 -23.23 -3.45 -42.33
C SER A 278 -22.66 -2.94 -43.67
N ALA A 279 -21.34 -3.05 -43.88
CA ALA A 279 -20.73 -2.70 -45.16
C ALA A 279 -21.15 -3.67 -46.28
N GLU A 280 -21.24 -4.98 -46.01
CA GLU A 280 -21.76 -5.99 -46.94
C GLU A 280 -23.23 -5.73 -47.29
N GLU A 281 -24.07 -5.45 -46.30
CA GLU A 281 -25.49 -5.12 -46.49
C GLU A 281 -25.65 -3.84 -47.33
N ASN A 282 -24.87 -2.80 -47.03
CA ASN A 282 -24.90 -1.56 -47.81
C ASN A 282 -24.45 -1.78 -49.27
N SER A 283 -23.47 -2.66 -49.50
CA SER A 283 -23.05 -3.06 -50.85
C SER A 283 -24.18 -3.77 -51.60
N ALA A 284 -24.88 -4.69 -50.93
CA ALA A 284 -26.04 -5.37 -51.51
C ALA A 284 -27.18 -4.40 -51.88
N VAL A 285 -27.51 -3.47 -50.99
CA VAL A 285 -28.51 -2.42 -51.24
C VAL A 285 -28.09 -1.52 -52.40
N ALA A 286 -26.80 -1.16 -52.50
CA ALA A 286 -26.29 -0.36 -53.62
C ALA A 286 -26.42 -1.10 -54.95
N MET A 287 -26.13 -2.42 -54.99
CA MET A 287 -26.33 -3.24 -56.19
C MET A 287 -27.80 -3.33 -56.61
N GLN A 288 -28.70 -3.56 -55.65
CA GLN A 288 -30.14 -3.57 -55.92
C GLN A 288 -30.65 -2.20 -56.40
N THR A 289 -30.15 -1.11 -55.82
CA THR A 289 -30.48 0.25 -56.25
C THR A 289 -30.05 0.49 -57.69
N LYS A 290 -28.86 0.02 -58.08
CA LYS A 290 -28.39 0.09 -59.47
C LYS A 290 -29.33 -0.65 -60.43
N GLU A 291 -29.78 -1.86 -60.08
CA GLU A 291 -30.72 -2.64 -60.90
C GLU A 291 -32.08 -1.93 -61.05
N ASN A 292 -32.60 -1.37 -59.95
CA ASN A 292 -33.83 -0.58 -59.96
C ASN A 292 -33.70 0.66 -60.88
N ILE A 293 -32.56 1.35 -60.83
CA ILE A 293 -32.28 2.49 -61.72
C ILE A 293 -32.27 2.05 -63.20
N MET A 294 -31.65 0.92 -63.54
CA MET A 294 -31.66 0.40 -64.91
C MET A 294 -33.09 0.06 -65.39
N THR A 295 -33.90 -0.53 -64.50
CA THR A 295 -35.32 -0.80 -64.79
C THR A 295 -36.12 0.49 -64.99
N GLN A 296 -35.90 1.48 -64.13
CA GLN A 296 -36.56 2.79 -64.24
C GLN A 296 -36.16 3.52 -65.52
N GLN A 297 -34.90 3.43 -65.93
CA GLN A 297 -34.42 3.97 -67.21
C GLN A 297 -35.17 3.33 -68.38
N SER A 298 -35.29 2.00 -68.42
CA SER A 298 -36.04 1.30 -69.47
C SER A 298 -37.52 1.71 -69.49
N ARG A 299 -38.17 1.85 -68.33
CA ARG A 299 -39.55 2.36 -68.24
C ARG A 299 -39.65 3.79 -68.77
N THR A 300 -38.66 4.64 -68.51
CA THR A 300 -38.63 6.01 -69.03
C THR A 300 -38.51 6.03 -70.55
N GLU A 301 -37.70 5.15 -71.13
CA GLU A 301 -37.58 4.98 -72.59
C GLU A 301 -38.92 4.50 -73.22
N GLN A 302 -39.64 3.60 -72.54
CA GLN A 302 -40.98 3.18 -72.96
C GLN A 302 -41.98 4.35 -72.90
N VAL A 303 -41.97 5.15 -71.83
CA VAL A 303 -42.82 6.35 -71.73
C VAL A 303 -42.49 7.34 -72.85
N ALA A 304 -41.21 7.58 -73.14
CA ALA A 304 -40.80 8.45 -74.25
C ALA A 304 -41.32 7.92 -75.59
N THR A 305 -41.29 6.61 -75.80
CA THR A 305 -41.87 5.96 -76.99
C THR A 305 -43.38 6.15 -77.05
N ALA A 306 -44.08 5.96 -75.94
CA ALA A 306 -45.52 6.18 -75.85
C ALA A 306 -45.89 7.65 -76.10
N ILE A 307 -45.09 8.61 -75.63
CA ILE A 307 -45.28 10.05 -75.92
C ILE A 307 -45.14 10.32 -77.43
N ASN A 308 -44.18 9.70 -78.11
CA ASN A 308 -44.04 9.83 -79.57
C ASN A 308 -45.28 9.28 -80.30
N GLN A 309 -45.77 8.10 -79.90
CA GLN A 309 -47.01 7.54 -80.45
C GLN A 309 -48.22 8.43 -80.15
N PHE A 310 -48.33 8.94 -78.92
CA PHE A 310 -49.40 9.82 -78.49
C PHE A 310 -49.41 11.13 -79.29
N THR A 311 -48.22 11.69 -79.57
CA THR A 311 -48.07 12.88 -80.41
C THR A 311 -48.57 12.62 -81.83
N ALA A 312 -48.27 11.45 -82.40
CA ALA A 312 -48.79 11.06 -83.71
C ALA A 312 -50.32 10.91 -83.70
N THR A 313 -50.90 10.28 -82.68
CA THR A 313 -52.36 10.17 -82.53
C THR A 313 -53.03 11.53 -82.36
N VAL A 314 -52.45 12.43 -81.57
CA VAL A 314 -52.96 13.81 -81.41
C VAL A 314 -52.94 14.55 -82.76
N HIS A 315 -51.90 14.35 -83.57
CA HIS A 315 -51.83 14.91 -84.92
C HIS A 315 -52.93 14.36 -85.84
N GLU A 316 -53.17 13.04 -85.80
CA GLU A 316 -54.25 12.37 -86.55
C GLU A 316 -55.64 12.83 -86.11
N VAL A 317 -55.86 13.01 -84.81
CA VAL A 317 -57.11 13.57 -84.26
C VAL A 317 -57.31 15.02 -84.72
N ALA A 318 -56.26 15.85 -84.69
CA ALA A 318 -56.34 17.22 -85.19
C ALA A 318 -56.69 17.26 -86.68
N GLN A 319 -56.10 16.37 -87.49
CA GLN A 319 -56.41 16.27 -88.91
C GLN A 319 -57.83 15.76 -89.18
N SER A 320 -58.30 14.81 -88.38
CA SER A 320 -59.70 14.32 -88.43
C SER A 320 -60.69 15.42 -88.05
N ALA A 321 -60.37 16.22 -87.02
CA ALA A 321 -61.19 17.36 -86.62
C ALA A 321 -61.24 18.45 -87.71
N SER A 322 -60.11 18.74 -88.38
CA SER A 322 -60.07 19.64 -89.53
C SER A 322 -60.94 19.12 -90.67
N SER A 323 -60.82 17.84 -91.01
CA SER A 323 -61.62 17.22 -92.08
C SER A 323 -63.12 17.23 -91.76
N ALA A 324 -63.48 17.03 -90.49
CA ALA A 324 -64.87 17.11 -90.04
C ALA A 324 -65.43 18.55 -90.11
N ALA A 325 -64.59 19.56 -89.83
CA ALA A 325 -64.96 20.96 -90.02
C ALA A 325 -65.21 21.27 -91.51
N ASP A 326 -64.31 20.86 -92.41
CA ASP A 326 -64.47 21.03 -93.85
C ASP A 326 -65.73 20.34 -94.40
N ALA A 327 -66.04 19.13 -93.89
CA ALA A 327 -67.25 18.40 -94.27
C ALA A 327 -68.52 19.09 -93.73
N SER A 328 -68.46 19.66 -92.53
CA SER A 328 -69.57 20.42 -91.95
C SER A 328 -69.83 21.71 -92.74
N GLU A 329 -68.80 22.41 -93.19
CA GLU A 329 -68.91 23.59 -94.05
C GLU A 329 -69.53 23.25 -95.42
N GLN A 330 -69.13 22.11 -96.02
CA GLN A 330 -69.76 21.62 -97.24
C GLN A 330 -71.24 21.25 -97.05
N ALA A 331 -71.59 20.63 -95.92
CA ALA A 331 -72.97 20.31 -95.60
C ALA A 331 -73.82 21.58 -95.41
N ASP A 332 -73.28 22.62 -94.77
CA ASP A 332 -73.92 23.93 -94.62
C ASP A 332 -74.18 24.57 -95.98
N ALA A 333 -73.18 24.57 -96.88
CA ALA A 333 -73.33 25.07 -98.24
C ALA A 333 -74.38 24.30 -99.05
N ALA A 334 -74.44 22.96 -98.91
CA ALA A 334 -75.45 22.14 -99.55
C ALA A 334 -76.86 22.40 -98.99
N ALA A 335 -76.99 22.61 -97.68
CA ALA A 335 -78.25 22.98 -97.04
C ALA A 335 -78.74 24.35 -97.52
N ALA A 336 -77.85 25.34 -97.66
CA ALA A 336 -78.18 26.65 -98.22
C ALA A 336 -78.65 26.56 -99.68
N ASN A 337 -78.02 25.70 -100.49
CA ASN A 337 -78.47 25.44 -101.86
C ASN A 337 -79.85 24.75 -101.88
N GLY A 338 -80.06 23.73 -101.04
CA GLY A 338 -81.35 23.07 -100.88
C GLY A 338 -82.46 24.04 -100.45
N GLN A 339 -82.16 24.98 -99.56
CA GLN A 339 -83.08 26.06 -99.18
C GLN A 339 -83.48 26.91 -100.39
N GLN A 340 -82.54 27.26 -101.28
CA GLN A 340 -82.83 27.98 -102.52
C GLN A 340 -83.79 27.20 -103.43
N VAL A 341 -83.54 25.90 -103.63
CA VAL A 341 -84.42 25.04 -104.44
C VAL A 341 -85.84 24.95 -103.87
N VAL A 342 -85.98 24.91 -102.55
CA VAL A 342 -87.29 24.96 -101.88
C VAL A 342 -87.97 26.30 -102.12
N MET A 343 -87.26 27.43 -102.04
CA MET A 343 -87.82 28.76 -102.36
C MET A 343 -88.30 28.84 -103.81
N ASP A 344 -87.52 28.31 -104.76
CA ASP A 344 -87.90 28.26 -106.17
C ASP A 344 -89.15 27.39 -106.37
N SER A 345 -89.26 26.28 -105.63
CA SER A 345 -90.43 25.38 -105.66
C SER A 345 -91.69 26.05 -105.10
N VAL A 346 -91.57 26.83 -104.01
CA VAL A 346 -92.69 27.62 -103.48
C VAL A 346 -93.18 28.62 -104.53
N THR A 347 -92.25 29.30 -105.21
CA THR A 347 -92.58 30.26 -106.27
C THR A 347 -93.33 29.59 -107.44
N MET A 348 -92.89 28.38 -107.85
CA MET A 348 -93.60 27.59 -108.86
C MET A 348 -95.00 27.15 -108.40
N ILE A 349 -95.16 26.75 -107.14
CA ILE A 349 -96.47 26.37 -106.58
C ILE A 349 -97.43 27.57 -106.57
N GLU A 350 -96.96 28.76 -106.22
CA GLU A 350 -97.75 29.99 -106.28
C GLU A 350 -98.22 30.29 -107.70
N SER A 351 -97.33 30.15 -108.70
CA SER A 351 -97.69 30.28 -110.12
C SER A 351 -98.71 29.23 -110.56
N LEU A 352 -98.53 27.96 -110.16
CA LEU A 352 -99.49 26.89 -110.48
C LEU A 352 -100.85 27.11 -109.83
N SER A 353 -100.89 27.63 -108.59
CA SER A 353 -102.14 27.98 -107.91
C SER A 353 -102.90 29.07 -108.66
N GLN A 354 -102.20 30.02 -109.27
CA GLN A 354 -102.79 31.07 -110.10
C GLN A 354 -103.36 30.51 -111.40
N GLU A 355 -102.63 29.62 -112.07
CA GLU A 355 -103.11 28.90 -113.27
C GLU A 355 -104.33 28.01 -112.99
N MET A 356 -104.40 27.37 -111.82
CA MET A 356 -105.57 26.62 -111.39
C MET A 356 -106.80 27.51 -111.19
N GLN A 357 -106.64 28.72 -110.64
CA GLN A 357 -107.74 29.67 -110.48
C GLN A 357 -108.31 30.08 -111.84
N GLU A 358 -107.46 30.35 -112.83
CA GLU A 358 -107.89 30.62 -114.21
C GLU A 358 -108.64 29.41 -114.84
N SER A 359 -108.19 28.18 -114.56
CA SER A 359 -108.87 26.96 -115.02
C SER A 359 -110.24 26.73 -114.37
N VAL A 360 -110.39 27.02 -113.07
CA VAL A 360 -111.68 26.93 -112.37
C VAL A 360 -112.67 27.95 -112.93
N GLU A 361 -112.21 29.16 -113.24
CA GLU A 361 -113.03 30.21 -113.86
C GLU A 361 -113.51 29.79 -115.26
N SER A 362 -112.64 29.14 -116.03
CA SER A 362 -112.98 28.54 -117.34
C SER A 362 -113.99 27.39 -117.22
N MET A 363 -113.89 26.53 -116.19
CA MET A 363 -114.89 25.48 -115.94
C MET A 363 -116.26 26.05 -115.55
N HIS A 364 -116.30 27.14 -114.79
CA HIS A 364 -117.56 27.83 -114.48
C HIS A 364 -118.26 28.36 -115.74
N GLN A 365 -117.50 28.89 -116.70
CA GLN A 365 -118.06 29.28 -118.00
C GLN A 365 -118.62 28.10 -118.79
N LEU A 366 -117.92 26.95 -118.79
CA LEU A 366 -118.38 25.74 -119.48
C LEU A 366 -119.65 25.14 -118.85
N ALA A 367 -119.74 25.14 -117.52
CA ALA A 367 -120.93 24.70 -116.80
C ALA A 367 -122.16 25.54 -117.19
N LYS A 368 -122.00 26.86 -117.29
CA LYS A 368 -123.04 27.78 -117.73
C LYS A 368 -123.53 27.47 -119.16
N HIS A 369 -122.62 27.20 -120.09
CA HIS A 369 -122.99 26.79 -121.45
C HIS A 369 -123.68 25.42 -121.50
N SER A 370 -123.34 24.49 -120.60
CA SER A 370 -123.99 23.17 -120.54
C SER A 370 -125.43 23.26 -120.00
N GLU A 371 -125.70 24.17 -119.07
CA GLU A 371 -127.04 24.46 -118.55
C GLU A 371 -127.93 25.13 -119.62
N GLU A 372 -127.35 26.03 -120.43
CA GLU A 372 -128.02 26.60 -121.61
C GLU A 372 -128.38 25.51 -122.64
N ILE A 373 -127.52 24.50 -122.84
CA ILE A 373 -127.83 23.36 -123.71
C ILE A 373 -128.93 22.47 -123.12
N GLY A 374 -128.93 22.21 -121.81
CA GLY A 374 -129.97 21.44 -121.13
C GLY A 374 -131.37 22.04 -121.29
N SER A 375 -131.47 23.37 -121.19
CA SER A 375 -132.71 24.12 -121.46
C SER A 375 -133.24 23.91 -122.89
N VAL A 376 -132.36 23.79 -123.88
CA VAL A 376 -132.75 23.48 -125.27
C VAL A 376 -133.25 22.04 -125.40
N VAL A 377 -132.64 21.08 -124.69
CA VAL A 377 -133.04 19.67 -124.73
C VAL A 377 -134.42 19.45 -124.10
N ASP A 378 -134.74 20.13 -122.99
CA ASP A 378 -136.07 20.07 -122.36
C ASP A 378 -137.18 20.61 -123.30
N VAL A 379 -136.88 21.63 -124.10
CA VAL A 379 -137.79 22.14 -125.14
C VAL A 379 -137.99 21.13 -126.26
N ILE A 380 -136.95 20.39 -126.67
CA ILE A 380 -137.06 19.34 -127.70
C ILE A 380 -137.89 18.15 -127.18
N GLN A 381 -137.75 17.80 -125.89
CA GLN A 381 -138.53 16.73 -125.27
C GLN A 381 -140.01 17.12 -125.12
N GLY A 382 -140.29 18.39 -124.79
CA GLY A 382 -141.66 18.93 -124.78
C GLY A 382 -142.35 18.91 -126.15
N ILE A 383 -141.62 19.13 -127.25
CA ILE A 383 -142.17 19.03 -128.62
C ILE A 383 -142.47 17.57 -129.00
N SER A 384 -141.71 16.61 -128.47
CA SER A 384 -141.85 15.19 -128.80
C SER A 384 -143.09 14.54 -128.17
N GLU A 385 -143.51 14.95 -126.97
CA GLU A 385 -144.73 14.40 -126.33
C GLU A 385 -146.03 14.95 -126.94
N GLN A 386 -146.03 16.19 -127.42
CA GLN A 386 -147.24 16.80 -128.02
C GLN A 386 -147.56 16.26 -129.43
N THR A 387 -146.62 15.53 -130.05
CA THR A 387 -146.82 14.92 -131.38
C THR A 387 -147.49 13.54 -131.30
N ASN A 388 -147.46 12.86 -130.15
CA ASN A 388 -147.98 11.48 -129.99
C ASN A 388 -149.48 11.41 -129.62
N LEU A 389 -150.17 12.54 -129.50
CA LEU A 389 -151.61 12.62 -129.18
C LEU A 389 -152.44 13.34 -130.27
N LEU A 390 -151.81 13.69 -131.40
CA LEU A 390 -152.43 13.84 -132.71
C LEU A 390 -152.64 12.44 -133.32
#